data_AF-A0A947MKR9-F1
#
_entry.id   AF-A0A947MKR9-F1
#
_cell.length_a   1.000
_cell.length_b   1.000
_cell.length_c   1.000
_cell.angle_alpha   90.00
_cell.angle_beta   90.00
_cell.angle_gamma   90.00
#
_symmetry.space_group_name_H-M   'P 1'
#
loop_
_entity.id
_entity.type
_entity.pdbx_description
1 polymer ?
#
loop_
_entity_poly.entity_id
_entity_poly.type
_entity_poly.pdbx_seq_one_letter_code
_entity_poly.pdbx_strand_id
1 'polypeptide(L)'
;MNQFTRYELRTTHPDAARSFYAQLLGPERVVIWPLHEQARARGAVPHWLGYISVAENSALEQMGKRFVERGAVQLGPTLVTQDRGQILVLRDPGGAIVALNDTSLPLGDPIVAWHVLNTNDVAAAIRNYCELFAWAVDESAAIGPHGAFYGFSWQDAPSEQVGAFADIAGRSGVHPHWLFFFAVKDLDSALTLIHNAGGTATEPFPGPKGARLSVCEDQQGAAFGLYECRENHD
;
A
#
# COMPACT_ATOMS: atom_id res chain seq x y z
N MET A 1 -11.00 -2.12 13.49
CA MET A 1 -9.53 -2.22 13.67
C MET A 1 -8.89 -1.14 12.83
N ASN A 2 -7.84 -0.47 13.30
CA ASN A 2 -7.13 0.56 12.53
C ASN A 2 -6.01 -0.08 11.69
N GLN A 3 -6.35 -0.74 10.59
CA GLN A 3 -5.37 -1.48 9.79
C GLN A 3 -5.78 -1.50 8.31
N PHE A 4 -4.84 -1.79 7.41
CA PHE A 4 -5.21 -2.04 6.02
C PHE A 4 -6.07 -3.29 5.89
N THR A 5 -7.21 -3.17 5.22
CA THR A 5 -8.16 -4.28 5.04
C THR A 5 -8.53 -4.53 3.58
N ARG A 6 -8.16 -3.62 2.68
CA ARG A 6 -8.49 -3.75 1.26
C ARG A 6 -7.47 -3.02 0.40
N TYR A 7 -7.24 -3.55 -0.79
CA TYR A 7 -6.38 -2.97 -1.80
C TYR A 7 -7.09 -3.02 -3.14
N GLU A 8 -6.96 -1.97 -3.93
CA GLU A 8 -7.46 -1.96 -5.29
C GLU A 8 -6.47 -1.26 -6.21
N LEU A 9 -6.47 -1.67 -7.48
CA LEU A 9 -5.71 -1.00 -8.52
C LEU A 9 -6.62 0.00 -9.24
N ARG A 10 -6.13 1.22 -9.40
CA ARG A 10 -6.68 2.22 -10.33
C ARG A 10 -5.81 2.25 -11.57
N THR A 11 -6.38 1.98 -12.74
CA THR A 11 -5.57 1.85 -13.97
C THR A 11 -6.31 2.30 -15.23
N THR A 12 -5.57 2.59 -16.32
CA THR A 12 -6.15 3.04 -17.60
C THR A 12 -6.63 1.89 -18.47
N HIS A 13 -6.09 0.68 -18.30
CA HIS A 13 -6.50 -0.54 -19.02
C HIS A 13 -6.88 -1.64 -18.03
N PRO A 14 -8.10 -1.58 -17.44
CA PRO A 14 -8.49 -2.48 -16.36
C PRO A 14 -8.62 -3.94 -16.78
N ASP A 15 -8.97 -4.22 -18.04
CA ASP A 15 -9.11 -5.60 -18.51
C ASP A 15 -7.75 -6.27 -18.73
N ALA A 16 -6.78 -5.53 -19.29
CA ALA A 16 -5.40 -5.99 -19.38
C ALA A 16 -4.80 -6.23 -17.99
N ALA A 17 -5.05 -5.33 -17.04
CA ALA A 17 -4.62 -5.49 -15.65
C ALA A 17 -5.27 -6.72 -15.00
N ARG A 18 -6.57 -6.96 -15.21
CA ARG A 18 -7.26 -8.16 -14.70
C ARG A 18 -6.59 -9.44 -15.19
N SER A 19 -6.32 -9.55 -16.49
CA SER A 19 -5.65 -10.73 -17.04
C SER A 19 -4.24 -10.92 -16.48
N PHE A 20 -3.48 -9.84 -16.28
CA PHE A 20 -2.13 -9.88 -15.73
C PHE A 20 -2.13 -10.29 -14.25
N TYR A 21 -2.86 -9.57 -13.39
CA TYR A 21 -2.86 -9.83 -11.95
C TYR A 21 -3.58 -11.13 -11.59
N ALA A 22 -4.53 -11.62 -12.41
CA ALA A 22 -5.10 -12.95 -12.23
C ALA A 22 -4.06 -14.06 -12.37
N GLN A 23 -3.09 -13.92 -13.28
CA GLN A 23 -1.99 -14.87 -13.45
C GLN A 23 -0.93 -14.71 -12.34
N LEU A 24 -0.61 -13.46 -11.99
CA LEU A 24 0.42 -13.16 -11.00
C LEU A 24 0.01 -13.53 -9.57
N LEU A 25 -1.22 -13.17 -9.18
CA LEU A 25 -1.68 -13.20 -7.79
C LEU A 25 -2.89 -14.12 -7.59
N GLY A 26 -3.61 -14.47 -8.65
CA GLY A 26 -4.84 -15.26 -8.62
C GLY A 26 -6.09 -14.42 -8.93
N PRO A 27 -7.10 -14.99 -9.62
CA PRO A 27 -8.19 -14.24 -10.26
C PRO A 27 -9.16 -13.53 -9.29
N GLU A 28 -9.31 -14.03 -8.07
CA GLU A 28 -10.28 -13.48 -7.10
C GLU A 28 -9.66 -12.54 -6.07
N ARG A 29 -8.34 -12.33 -6.14
CA ARG A 29 -7.61 -11.67 -5.04
C ARG A 29 -7.45 -10.16 -5.20
N VAL A 30 -7.78 -9.59 -6.36
CA VAL A 30 -7.52 -8.18 -6.69
C VAL A 30 -8.73 -7.46 -7.24
N VAL A 31 -9.04 -6.30 -6.67
CA VAL A 31 -10.08 -5.41 -7.18
C VAL A 31 -9.45 -4.38 -8.11
N ILE A 32 -9.97 -4.26 -9.33
CA ILE A 32 -9.40 -3.38 -10.36
C ILE A 32 -10.49 -2.47 -10.91
N TRP A 33 -10.24 -1.16 -10.82
CA TRP A 33 -11.15 -0.12 -11.31
C TRP A 33 -10.48 0.77 -12.35
N PRO A 34 -11.25 1.33 -13.29
CA PRO A 34 -10.73 2.36 -14.17
C PRO A 34 -10.28 3.57 -13.35
N LEU A 35 -9.14 4.14 -13.73
CA LEU A 35 -8.66 5.41 -13.21
C LEU A 35 -9.55 6.54 -13.75
N HIS A 36 -10.18 7.28 -12.85
CA HIS A 36 -11.20 8.28 -13.20
C HIS A 36 -10.63 9.38 -14.10
N GLU A 37 -11.37 9.79 -15.13
CA GLU A 37 -10.93 10.74 -16.15
C GLU A 37 -10.42 12.07 -15.56
N GLN A 38 -11.14 12.63 -14.58
CA GLN A 38 -10.70 13.86 -13.92
C GLN A 38 -9.39 13.69 -13.13
N ALA A 39 -9.11 12.49 -12.61
CA ALA A 39 -7.84 12.24 -11.92
C ALA A 39 -6.69 12.18 -12.95
N ARG A 40 -6.93 11.54 -14.10
CA ARG A 40 -5.98 11.51 -15.23
C ARG A 40 -5.68 12.89 -15.77
N ALA A 41 -6.70 13.73 -15.93
CA ALA A 41 -6.55 15.12 -16.36
C ALA A 41 -5.69 15.96 -15.40
N ARG A 42 -5.57 15.53 -14.13
CA ARG A 42 -4.70 16.14 -13.11
C ARG A 42 -3.36 15.42 -12.96
N GLY A 43 -3.00 14.54 -13.89
CA GLY A 43 -1.71 13.84 -13.91
C GLY A 43 -1.65 12.58 -13.04
N ALA A 44 -2.77 12.05 -12.56
CA ALA A 44 -2.75 10.76 -11.86
C ALA A 44 -2.34 9.64 -12.83
N VAL A 45 -1.42 8.79 -12.37
CA VAL A 45 -0.97 7.57 -13.05
C VAL A 45 -1.63 6.34 -12.43
N PRO A 46 -1.56 5.16 -13.09
CA PRO A 46 -1.98 3.91 -12.46
C PRO A 46 -1.30 3.67 -11.11
N HIS A 47 -2.06 3.26 -10.10
CA HIS A 47 -1.55 3.07 -8.74
C HIS A 47 -2.42 2.13 -7.92
N TRP A 48 -1.80 1.51 -6.92
CA TRP A 48 -2.50 0.77 -5.88
C TRP A 48 -3.00 1.71 -4.78
N LEU A 49 -4.23 1.48 -4.33
CA LEU A 49 -4.87 2.20 -3.24
C LEU A 49 -5.19 1.21 -2.12
N GLY A 50 -4.61 1.46 -0.95
CA GLY A 50 -4.93 0.73 0.27
C GLY A 50 -5.99 1.45 1.11
N TYR A 51 -6.84 0.65 1.76
CA TYR A 51 -7.91 1.09 2.63
C TYR A 51 -7.58 0.74 4.07
N ILE A 52 -7.42 1.75 4.92
CA ILE A 52 -7.33 1.56 6.36
C ILE A 52 -8.76 1.54 6.91
N SER A 53 -9.17 0.39 7.43
CA SER A 53 -10.42 0.31 8.17
C SER A 53 -10.28 1.13 9.44
N VAL A 54 -11.33 1.84 9.82
CA VAL A 54 -11.45 2.55 11.10
C VAL A 54 -12.73 2.07 11.79
N ALA A 55 -12.76 2.14 13.12
CA ALA A 55 -13.96 1.76 13.87
C ALA A 55 -15.17 2.66 13.51
N GLU A 56 -16.40 2.17 13.77
CA GLU A 56 -17.66 2.60 13.14
C GLU A 56 -17.95 4.12 13.06
N ASN A 57 -18.69 4.46 12.00
CA ASN A 57 -19.23 5.68 11.35
C ASN A 57 -19.20 7.06 12.03
N SER A 58 -18.83 7.18 13.30
CA SER A 58 -18.39 8.44 13.91
C SER A 58 -16.87 8.59 13.87
N ALA A 59 -16.13 7.48 13.90
CA ALA A 59 -14.68 7.53 13.91
C ALA A 59 -14.11 7.83 12.52
N LEU A 60 -14.79 7.44 11.42
CA LEU A 60 -14.29 7.73 10.07
C LEU A 60 -14.25 9.23 9.76
N GLU A 61 -15.36 9.94 9.96
CA GLU A 61 -15.40 11.38 9.72
C GLU A 61 -14.44 12.13 10.64
N GLN A 62 -14.40 11.75 11.93
CA GLN A 62 -13.46 12.33 12.90
C GLN A 62 -12.00 12.03 12.53
N MET A 63 -11.70 10.81 12.09
CA MET A 63 -10.35 10.43 11.64
C MET A 63 -9.95 11.21 10.40
N GLY A 64 -10.85 11.32 9.42
CA GLY A 64 -10.66 12.14 8.22
C GLY A 64 -10.37 13.60 8.58
N LYS A 65 -11.16 14.18 9.50
CA LYS A 65 -10.94 15.54 10.00
C LYS A 65 -9.58 15.70 10.68
N ARG A 66 -9.18 14.76 11.56
CA ARG A 66 -7.85 14.78 12.21
C ARG A 66 -6.71 14.66 11.20
N PHE A 67 -6.90 13.88 10.13
CA PHE A 67 -5.96 13.78 9.01
C PHE A 67 -5.81 15.13 8.31
N VAL A 68 -6.94 15.80 8.01
CA VAL A 68 -6.98 17.12 7.36
C VAL A 68 -6.37 18.21 8.24
N GLU A 69 -6.65 18.21 9.55
CA GLU A 69 -6.03 19.11 10.54
C GLU A 69 -4.50 18.96 10.58
N ARG A 70 -3.98 17.80 10.19
CA ARG A 70 -2.54 17.51 10.07
C ARG A 70 -1.96 17.77 8.67
N GLY A 71 -2.75 18.36 7.77
CA GLY A 71 -2.30 18.79 6.43
C GLY A 71 -2.69 17.85 5.29
N ALA A 72 -3.48 16.81 5.55
CA ALA A 72 -4.01 15.97 4.48
C ALA A 72 -5.10 16.70 3.68
N VAL A 73 -5.31 16.27 2.44
CA VAL A 73 -6.34 16.80 1.55
C VAL A 73 -7.31 15.68 1.19
N GLN A 74 -8.58 15.87 1.49
CA GLN A 74 -9.63 14.96 1.04
C GLN A 74 -9.83 15.08 -0.47
N LEU A 75 -9.78 13.95 -1.17
CA LEU A 75 -9.91 13.83 -2.61
C LEU A 75 -11.35 13.44 -2.97
N GLY A 76 -12.19 14.44 -3.22
CA GLY A 76 -13.59 14.24 -3.58
C GLY A 76 -14.52 14.02 -2.37
N PRO A 77 -15.82 13.77 -2.61
CA PRO A 77 -16.78 13.57 -1.54
C PRO A 77 -16.56 12.22 -0.83
N THR A 78 -17.03 12.13 0.41
CA THR A 78 -17.20 10.83 1.09
C THR A 78 -18.19 9.99 0.28
N LEU A 79 -17.77 8.78 -0.09
CA LEU A 79 -18.60 7.85 -0.83
C LEU A 79 -19.38 6.98 0.15
N VAL A 80 -20.64 6.70 -0.17
CA VAL A 80 -21.47 5.74 0.57
C VAL A 80 -21.60 4.48 -0.27
N THR A 81 -21.21 3.34 0.28
CA THR A 81 -21.30 2.03 -0.36
C THR A 81 -22.73 1.48 -0.27
N GLN A 82 -23.03 0.43 -1.04
CA GLN A 82 -24.39 -0.15 -1.10
C GLN A 82 -24.86 -0.69 0.25
N ASP A 83 -23.93 -1.20 1.06
CA ASP A 83 -24.12 -1.69 2.43
C ASP A 83 -24.09 -0.57 3.48
N ARG A 84 -24.17 0.69 3.06
CA ARG A 84 -24.15 1.90 3.91
C ARG A 84 -22.84 2.15 4.67
N GLY A 85 -21.77 1.48 4.26
CA GLY A 85 -20.42 1.88 4.62
C GLY A 85 -20.03 3.21 3.99
N GLN A 86 -18.97 3.82 4.51
CA GLN A 86 -18.39 5.05 4.00
C GLN A 86 -16.94 4.87 3.62
N ILE A 87 -16.52 5.60 2.59
CA ILE A 87 -15.14 5.65 2.12
C ILE A 87 -14.72 7.12 1.99
N LEU A 88 -13.60 7.47 2.61
CA LEU A 88 -12.83 8.69 2.34
C LEU A 88 -11.58 8.33 1.54
N VAL A 89 -11.20 9.17 0.59
CA VAL A 89 -9.89 9.11 -0.06
C VAL A 89 -9.13 10.38 0.32
N LEU A 90 -7.91 10.22 0.80
CA LEU A 90 -7.07 11.30 1.30
C LEU A 90 -5.72 11.27 0.57
N ARG A 91 -5.19 12.45 0.25
CA ARG A 91 -3.77 12.66 0.03
C ARG A 91 -3.17 13.10 1.35
N ASP A 92 -2.23 12.33 1.89
CA ASP A 92 -1.56 12.67 3.14
C ASP A 92 -0.62 13.89 2.95
N PRO A 93 -0.10 14.47 4.04
CA PRO A 93 0.79 15.65 3.95
C PRO A 93 2.08 15.39 3.17
N GLY A 94 2.53 14.13 3.11
CA GLY A 94 3.68 13.72 2.31
C GLY A 94 3.36 13.63 0.82
N GLY A 95 2.09 13.48 0.45
CA GLY A 95 1.61 13.35 -0.93
C GLY A 95 1.13 11.95 -1.30
N ALA A 96 1.29 10.96 -0.40
CA ALA A 96 0.79 9.61 -0.63
C ALA A 96 -0.74 9.57 -0.58
N ILE A 97 -1.36 8.69 -1.36
CA ILE A 97 -2.82 8.52 -1.38
C ILE A 97 -3.18 7.30 -0.52
N VAL A 98 -4.17 7.46 0.35
CA VAL A 98 -4.71 6.39 1.21
C VAL A 98 -6.23 6.55 1.32
N ALA A 99 -6.94 5.43 1.39
CA ALA A 99 -8.37 5.43 1.67
C ALA A 99 -8.64 5.03 3.12
N LEU A 100 -9.69 5.60 3.70
CA LEU A 100 -10.23 5.17 4.99
C LEU A 100 -11.65 4.62 4.77
N ASN A 101 -12.03 3.57 5.50
CA ASN A 101 -13.38 3.03 5.47
C ASN A 101 -13.87 2.55 6.83
N ASP A 102 -15.17 2.69 7.08
CA ASP A 102 -15.81 2.26 8.35
C ASP A 102 -16.27 0.79 8.33
N THR A 103 -16.25 0.17 7.15
CA THR A 103 -16.81 -1.15 6.92
C THR A 103 -15.70 -2.18 6.92
N SER A 104 -15.72 -3.12 7.86
CA SER A 104 -14.94 -4.34 7.73
C SER A 104 -15.61 -5.23 6.70
N LEU A 105 -15.25 -5.08 5.42
CA LEU A 105 -15.48 -6.19 4.49
C LEU A 105 -14.70 -7.39 5.04
N PRO A 106 -15.28 -8.60 5.07
CA PRO A 106 -14.53 -9.78 5.48
C PRO A 106 -13.30 -9.89 4.58
N LEU A 107 -12.14 -9.73 5.22
CA LEU A 107 -10.85 -9.97 4.62
C LEU A 107 -10.84 -11.43 4.14
N GLY A 108 -10.74 -11.65 2.83
CA GLY A 108 -10.09 -12.87 2.36
C GLY A 108 -8.64 -12.91 2.85
N ASP A 109 -7.95 -14.03 2.65
CA ASP A 109 -6.54 -14.17 3.03
C ASP A 109 -5.73 -12.95 2.57
N PRO A 110 -4.98 -12.28 3.48
CA PRO A 110 -4.30 -11.04 3.14
C PRO A 110 -3.34 -11.32 1.99
N ILE A 111 -3.63 -10.71 0.85
CA ILE A 111 -2.79 -10.80 -0.34
C ILE A 111 -1.51 -9.98 -0.16
N VAL A 112 -1.54 -8.96 0.70
CA VAL A 112 -0.40 -8.10 1.01
C VAL A 112 0.25 -8.58 2.30
N ALA A 113 1.54 -8.93 2.21
CA ALA A 113 2.35 -9.39 3.34
C ALA A 113 3.21 -8.27 3.96
N TRP A 114 3.43 -7.17 3.24
CA TRP A 114 4.26 -6.07 3.73
C TRP A 114 3.84 -4.72 3.14
N HIS A 115 3.95 -3.66 3.93
CA HIS A 115 3.55 -2.30 3.56
C HIS A 115 4.73 -1.35 3.66
N VAL A 116 4.96 -0.51 2.65
CA VAL A 116 5.98 0.53 2.76
C VAL A 116 5.36 1.88 2.42
N LEU A 117 5.42 2.82 3.38
CA LEU A 117 5.17 4.23 3.06
C LEU A 117 6.49 4.88 2.67
N ASN A 118 6.64 5.13 1.37
CA ASN A 118 7.70 5.95 0.81
C ASN A 118 7.36 7.42 1.02
N THR A 119 8.22 8.20 1.67
CA THR A 119 7.98 9.61 2.02
C THR A 119 9.28 10.42 2.06
N ASN A 120 9.17 11.74 1.88
CA ASN A 120 10.29 12.68 2.07
C ASN A 120 10.42 13.18 3.53
N ASP A 121 9.45 12.87 4.39
CA ASP A 121 9.47 13.22 5.81
C ASP A 121 8.95 12.04 6.63
N VAL A 122 9.87 11.16 7.01
CA VAL A 122 9.57 9.96 7.79
C VAL A 122 9.05 10.32 9.18
N ALA A 123 9.59 11.36 9.81
CA ALA A 123 9.17 11.77 11.14
C ALA A 123 7.72 12.28 11.14
N ALA A 124 7.32 13.06 10.13
CA ALA A 124 5.94 13.48 9.97
C ALA A 124 5.01 12.30 9.63
N ALA A 125 5.46 11.37 8.78
CA ALA A 125 4.69 10.17 8.47
C ALA A 125 4.43 9.32 9.73
N ILE A 126 5.45 9.06 10.54
CA ILE A 126 5.31 8.34 11.82
C ILE A 126 4.32 9.06 12.73
N ARG A 127 4.47 10.38 12.96
CA ARG A 127 3.51 11.15 13.78
C ARG A 127 2.09 11.07 13.24
N ASN A 128 1.92 11.13 11.92
CA ASN A 128 0.59 11.10 11.33
C ASN A 128 -0.03 9.71 11.45
N TYR A 129 0.63 8.65 10.99
CA TYR A 129 0.02 7.32 10.98
C TYR A 129 0.01 6.67 12.37
N CYS A 130 1.12 6.69 13.10
CA CYS A 130 1.21 6.02 14.41
C CYS A 130 0.34 6.70 15.46
N GLU A 131 0.28 8.03 15.53
CA GLU A 131 -0.59 8.71 16.51
C GLU A 131 -2.08 8.63 16.15
N LEU A 132 -2.43 8.62 14.85
CA LEU A 132 -3.83 8.58 14.43
C LEU A 132 -4.41 7.18 14.55
N PHE A 133 -3.64 6.17 14.15
CA PHE A 133 -4.09 4.78 14.10
C PHE A 133 -3.63 3.93 15.28
N ALA A 134 -2.83 4.51 16.19
CA ALA A 134 -2.22 3.81 17.33
C ALA A 134 -1.33 2.63 16.90
N TRP A 135 -0.61 2.78 15.77
CA TRP A 135 0.40 1.80 15.34
C TRP A 135 1.66 1.94 16.19
N ALA A 136 2.29 0.81 16.48
CA ALA A 136 3.62 0.80 17.08
C ALA A 136 4.68 1.06 15.99
N VAL A 137 5.79 1.69 16.36
CA VAL A 137 6.93 1.93 15.46
C VAL A 137 8.21 1.55 16.18
N ASP A 138 9.10 0.89 15.46
CA ASP A 138 10.39 0.43 15.96
C ASP A 138 11.50 1.45 15.64
N GLU A 139 12.67 1.21 16.22
CA GLU A 139 13.89 1.92 15.82
C GLU A 139 14.25 1.63 14.36
N SER A 140 14.93 2.57 13.72
CA SER A 140 15.30 2.43 12.32
C SER A 140 16.37 1.35 12.11
N ALA A 141 16.20 0.53 11.08
CA ALA A 141 17.22 -0.38 10.57
C ALA A 141 17.67 0.05 9.16
N ALA A 142 18.97 0.02 8.89
CA ALA A 142 19.52 0.30 7.57
C ALA A 142 19.47 -0.94 6.68
N ILE A 143 18.86 -0.83 5.50
CA ILE A 143 18.73 -1.91 4.52
C ILE A 143 19.62 -1.63 3.31
N GLY A 144 20.93 -1.85 3.48
CA GLY A 144 21.92 -1.68 2.41
C GLY A 144 21.76 -0.35 1.65
N PRO A 145 21.69 -0.36 0.30
CA PRO A 145 21.54 0.86 -0.49
C PRO A 145 20.12 1.47 -0.44
N HIS A 146 19.15 0.80 0.18
CA HIS A 146 17.76 1.25 0.24
C HIS A 146 17.49 2.24 1.39
N GLY A 147 18.48 2.51 2.24
CA GLY A 147 18.39 3.51 3.31
C GLY A 147 17.79 2.97 4.61
N ALA A 148 17.32 3.89 5.46
CA ALA A 148 16.75 3.58 6.76
C ALA A 148 15.24 3.26 6.64
N PHE A 149 14.84 2.18 7.29
CA PHE A 149 13.45 1.74 7.38
C PHE A 149 13.03 1.76 8.85
N TYR A 150 11.84 2.29 9.11
CA TYR A 150 11.23 2.34 10.44
C TYR A 150 10.06 1.38 10.45
N GLY A 151 10.28 0.17 10.99
CA GLY A 151 9.26 -0.87 11.06
C GLY A 151 8.04 -0.40 11.85
N PHE A 152 6.85 -0.83 11.46
CA PHE A 152 5.63 -0.56 12.22
C PHE A 152 4.74 -1.80 12.32
N SER A 153 3.92 -1.81 13.36
CA SER A 153 3.01 -2.91 13.72
C SER A 153 1.59 -2.37 13.94
N TRP A 154 0.57 -3.17 13.62
CA TRP A 154 -0.81 -2.81 13.93
C TRP A 154 -1.05 -2.70 15.43
N GLN A 155 -2.09 -1.95 15.82
CA GLN A 155 -2.43 -1.71 17.23
C GLN A 155 -2.68 -3.01 18.02
N ASP A 156 -3.31 -4.00 17.38
CA ASP A 156 -3.72 -5.27 17.97
C ASP A 156 -2.64 -6.36 17.92
N ALA A 157 -1.57 -6.15 17.14
CA ALA A 157 -0.43 -7.04 17.03
C ALA A 157 0.91 -6.26 17.08
N PRO A 158 1.21 -5.52 18.18
CA PRO A 158 2.31 -4.56 18.22
C PRO A 158 3.71 -5.18 18.08
N SER A 159 3.85 -6.49 18.29
CA SER A 159 5.11 -7.24 18.13
C SER A 159 5.26 -7.88 16.74
N GLU A 160 4.28 -7.75 15.86
CA GLU A 160 4.33 -8.28 14.50
C GLU A 160 4.45 -7.12 13.51
N GLN A 161 5.68 -6.91 13.02
CA GLN A 161 5.91 -5.93 11.97
C GLN A 161 5.13 -6.33 10.72
N VAL A 162 4.45 -5.34 10.14
CA VAL A 162 3.59 -5.49 8.95
C VAL A 162 4.02 -4.54 7.82
N GLY A 163 4.98 -3.67 8.10
CA GLY A 163 5.44 -2.67 7.17
C GLY A 163 6.53 -1.78 7.74
N ALA A 164 6.90 -0.77 6.97
CA ALA A 164 7.86 0.23 7.35
C ALA A 164 7.60 1.60 6.72
N PHE A 165 8.08 2.66 7.36
CA PHE A 165 8.28 3.96 6.73
C PHE A 165 9.68 4.02 6.13
N ALA A 166 9.80 4.52 4.90
CA ALA A 166 11.06 4.61 4.18
C ALA A 166 11.27 6.02 3.62
N ASP A 167 12.48 6.54 3.80
CA ASP A 167 12.89 7.81 3.21
C ASP A 167 13.16 7.63 1.71
N ILE A 168 12.67 8.57 0.91
CA ILE A 168 12.94 8.64 -0.54
C ILE A 168 13.92 9.74 -0.92
N ALA A 169 14.50 10.45 0.04
CA ALA A 169 15.56 11.41 -0.21
C ALA A 169 16.67 10.79 -1.08
N GLY A 170 16.99 11.45 -2.20
CA GLY A 170 17.98 10.97 -3.17
C GLY A 170 17.52 9.87 -4.13
N ARG A 171 16.29 9.34 -3.99
CA ARG A 171 15.71 8.36 -4.91
C ARG A 171 14.94 9.07 -6.03
N SER A 172 15.67 9.43 -7.09
CA SER A 172 15.09 10.13 -8.25
C SER A 172 13.94 9.33 -8.87
N GLY A 173 12.86 10.03 -9.24
CA GLY A 173 11.66 9.42 -9.84
C GLY A 173 10.71 8.73 -8.86
N VAL A 174 11.09 8.57 -7.58
CA VAL A 174 10.20 8.02 -6.56
C VAL A 174 9.42 9.15 -5.91
N HIS A 175 8.09 9.10 -6.00
CA HIS A 175 7.20 10.03 -5.32
C HIS A 175 6.69 9.43 -4.01
N PRO A 176 6.18 10.24 -3.07
CA PRO A 176 5.53 9.73 -1.87
C PRO A 176 4.32 8.85 -2.21
N HIS A 177 4.32 7.59 -1.75
CA HIS A 177 3.24 6.63 -1.98
C HIS A 177 3.31 5.45 -1.01
N TRP A 178 2.16 4.79 -0.82
CA TRP A 178 2.11 3.45 -0.23
C TRP A 178 2.46 2.40 -1.29
N LEU A 179 3.45 1.57 -0.98
CA LEU A 179 3.86 0.41 -1.77
C LEU A 179 3.44 -0.86 -1.05
N PHE A 180 2.62 -1.68 -1.70
CA PHE A 180 2.09 -2.91 -1.12
C PHE A 180 2.82 -4.11 -1.71
N PHE A 181 3.37 -4.96 -0.84
CA PHE A 181 4.07 -6.17 -1.25
C PHE A 181 3.13 -7.37 -1.19
N PHE A 182 2.81 -7.90 -2.36
CA PHE A 182 1.92 -9.03 -2.52
C PHE A 182 2.64 -10.36 -2.30
N ALA A 183 2.05 -11.24 -1.52
CA ALA A 183 2.61 -12.56 -1.24
C ALA A 183 2.58 -13.45 -2.48
N VAL A 184 3.74 -14.00 -2.85
CA VAL A 184 3.91 -14.99 -3.91
C VAL A 184 4.66 -16.21 -3.38
N LYS A 185 4.39 -17.37 -3.98
CA LYS A 185 5.04 -18.63 -3.59
C LYS A 185 6.44 -18.80 -4.19
N ASP A 186 6.65 -18.22 -5.37
CA ASP A 186 7.89 -18.30 -6.13
C ASP A 186 8.14 -16.92 -6.74
N LEU A 187 9.11 -16.20 -6.17
CA LEU A 187 9.47 -14.85 -6.61
C LEU A 187 10.06 -14.88 -8.03
N ASP A 188 10.91 -15.84 -8.36
CA ASP A 188 11.64 -15.86 -9.63
C ASP A 188 10.69 -16.12 -10.81
N SER A 189 9.71 -17.03 -10.63
CA SER A 189 8.63 -17.25 -11.59
C SER A 189 7.74 -16.01 -11.76
N ALA A 190 7.40 -15.34 -10.66
CA ALA A 190 6.58 -14.13 -10.68
C ALA A 190 7.30 -12.95 -11.39
N LEU A 191 8.61 -12.79 -11.16
CA LEU A 191 9.44 -11.82 -11.84
C LEU A 191 9.53 -12.10 -13.34
N THR A 192 9.71 -13.36 -13.74
CA THR A 192 9.70 -13.75 -15.15
C THR A 192 8.38 -13.36 -15.83
N LEU A 193 7.24 -13.58 -15.16
CA LEU A 193 5.92 -13.19 -15.66
C LEU A 193 5.80 -11.66 -15.83
N ILE A 194 6.31 -10.87 -14.88
CA ILE A 194 6.32 -9.40 -14.97
C ILE A 194 7.09 -8.92 -16.20
N HIS A 195 8.30 -9.44 -16.41
CA HIS A 195 9.14 -9.04 -17.55
C HIS A 195 8.51 -9.44 -18.89
N ASN A 196 7.97 -10.66 -18.98
CA ASN A 196 7.28 -11.13 -20.18
C ASN A 196 6.03 -10.31 -20.51
N ALA A 197 5.37 -9.74 -19.50
CA ALA A 197 4.24 -8.84 -19.66
C ALA A 197 4.64 -7.38 -19.94
N GLY A 198 5.94 -7.06 -20.06
CA GLY A 198 6.42 -5.71 -20.32
C GLY A 198 6.50 -4.79 -19.09
N GLY A 199 6.37 -5.35 -17.88
CA GLY A 199 6.68 -4.65 -16.63
C GLY A 199 8.18 -4.67 -16.31
N THR A 200 8.53 -4.03 -15.20
CA THR A 200 9.92 -4.00 -14.68
C THR A 200 9.95 -4.45 -13.23
N ALA A 201 11.11 -4.92 -12.78
CA ALA A 201 11.34 -5.22 -11.38
C ALA A 201 12.79 -5.00 -10.99
N THR A 202 13.03 -4.70 -9.71
CA THR A 202 14.37 -4.71 -9.13
C THR A 202 14.87 -6.13 -8.93
N GLU A 203 16.18 -6.30 -8.83
CA GLU A 203 16.75 -7.53 -8.29
C GLU A 203 16.15 -7.84 -6.90
N PRO A 204 15.92 -9.12 -6.57
CA PRO A 204 15.48 -9.51 -5.24
C PRO A 204 16.42 -9.02 -4.14
N PHE A 205 15.86 -8.45 -3.08
CA PHE A 205 16.62 -8.02 -1.90
C PHE A 205 16.04 -8.62 -0.61
N PRO A 206 16.83 -8.71 0.47
CA PRO A 206 16.36 -9.27 1.73
C PRO A 206 15.25 -8.42 2.37
N GLY A 207 14.23 -9.09 2.87
CA GLY A 207 13.13 -8.52 3.65
C GLY A 207 13.11 -9.02 5.10
N PRO A 208 12.05 -8.68 5.86
CA PRO A 208 11.88 -9.15 7.23
C PRO A 208 11.81 -10.68 7.29
N LYS A 209 12.26 -11.26 8.40
CA LYS A 209 12.25 -12.71 8.66
C LYS A 209 12.86 -13.56 7.53
N GLY A 210 13.85 -13.02 6.79
CA GLY A 210 14.52 -13.75 5.70
C GLY A 210 13.73 -13.83 4.39
N ALA A 211 12.61 -13.09 4.28
CA ALA A 211 11.85 -13.00 3.05
C ALA A 211 12.67 -12.44 1.88
N ARG A 212 12.24 -12.72 0.65
CA ARG A 212 12.76 -12.08 -0.56
C ARG A 212 11.74 -11.07 -1.06
N LEU A 213 12.19 -9.85 -1.30
CA LEU A 213 11.38 -8.75 -1.77
C LEU A 213 11.85 -8.30 -3.15
N SER A 214 10.93 -7.85 -3.99
CA SER A 214 11.25 -7.09 -5.21
C SER A 214 10.25 -5.96 -5.37
N VAL A 215 10.73 -4.80 -5.85
CA VAL A 215 9.87 -3.67 -6.23
C VAL A 215 9.64 -3.76 -7.73
N CYS A 216 8.38 -3.70 -8.13
CA CYS A 216 7.92 -3.96 -9.47
C CYS A 216 7.08 -2.79 -10.00
N GLU A 217 7.02 -2.67 -11.32
CA GLU A 217 6.10 -1.80 -12.05
C GLU A 217 5.40 -2.65 -13.13
N ASP A 218 4.08 -2.55 -13.23
CA ASP A 218 3.35 -3.19 -14.33
C ASP A 218 3.56 -2.44 -15.66
N GLN A 219 3.11 -3.03 -16.77
CA GLN A 219 3.22 -2.40 -18.10
C GLN A 219 2.52 -1.03 -18.24
N GLN A 220 1.71 -0.64 -17.24
CA GLN A 220 0.94 0.60 -17.22
C GLN A 220 1.53 1.64 -16.25
N GLY A 221 2.62 1.31 -15.55
CA GLY A 221 3.28 2.21 -14.61
C GLY A 221 2.82 2.07 -13.16
N ALA A 222 2.01 1.06 -12.82
CA ALA A 222 1.57 0.86 -11.44
C ALA A 222 2.67 0.17 -10.61
N ALA A 223 3.21 0.88 -9.62
CA ALA A 223 4.20 0.35 -8.70
C ALA A 223 3.58 -0.59 -7.64
N PHE A 224 4.19 -1.75 -7.42
CA PHE A 224 3.84 -2.71 -6.37
C PHE A 224 5.09 -3.49 -5.90
N GLY A 225 4.98 -4.24 -4.83
CA GLY A 225 6.03 -5.14 -4.39
C GLY A 225 5.61 -6.61 -4.49
N LEU A 226 6.59 -7.50 -4.55
CA LEU A 226 6.39 -8.94 -4.35
C LEU A 226 7.14 -9.40 -3.10
N TYR A 227 6.49 -10.26 -2.33
CA TYR A 227 6.99 -10.84 -1.09
C TYR A 227 6.97 -12.35 -1.20
N GLU A 228 8.14 -12.98 -1.16
CA GLU A 228 8.26 -14.43 -0.97
C GLU A 228 8.68 -14.71 0.47
N CYS A 229 7.78 -15.33 1.23
CA CYS A 229 8.10 -15.81 2.56
C CYS A 229 9.11 -16.94 2.44
N ARG A 230 10.21 -16.86 3.21
CA ARG A 230 11.07 -18.02 3.43
C ARG A 230 10.78 -18.55 4.82
N GLU A 231 10.17 -19.73 4.89
CA GLU A 231 10.11 -20.45 6.16
C GLU A 231 11.55 -20.83 6.53
N ASN A 232 12.05 -20.27 7.63
CA ASN A 232 13.24 -20.81 8.27
C ASN A 232 12.88 -22.21 8.73
N HIS A 233 13.40 -23.22 8.03
CA HIS A 233 13.52 -24.55 8.59
C HIS A 233 14.64 -24.48 9.64
N ASP A 234 14.26 -24.18 10.88
CA ASP A 234 15.10 -24.48 12.05
C ASP A 234 15.06 -25.99 12.33
#